data_AF-A0A4D7C7X9-F1
#
_entry.id   AF-A0A4D7C7X9-F1
#
_cell.length_a   1.000
_cell.length_b   1.000
_cell.length_c   1.000
_cell.angle_alpha   90.00
_cell.angle_beta   90.00
_cell.angle_gamma   90.00
#
_symmetry.space_group_name_H-M   'P 1'
#
loop_
_entity.id
_entity.type
_entity.pdbx_description
1 polymer ?
#
loop_
_entity_poly.entity_id
_entity_poly.type
_entity_poly.pdbx_seq_one_letter_code
_entity_poly.pdbx_strand_id
1 'polypeptide(L)'
;MADRCQAPITIGGTLPASLLDAFIETIRDEGLSTEWDCTGFDASDLPENDALRLMANEVAWGRFDDLEAFCIVHRLPFARWSGACLGAFDAVRVVFTGGGDLNIMPRATTIMC
;
A
#
# COMPACT_ATOMS: atom_id res chain seq x y z
N MET A 1 6.28 18.49 -12.06
CA MET A 1 4.87 18.18 -11.76
C MET A 1 4.82 16.71 -11.40
N ALA A 2 4.58 16.38 -10.13
CA ALA A 2 4.38 14.99 -9.74
C ALA A 2 2.92 14.64 -10.06
N ASP A 3 2.73 13.58 -10.82
CA ASP A 3 1.40 13.03 -11.03
C ASP A 3 0.98 12.34 -9.72
N ARG A 4 -0.06 12.91 -9.10
CA ARG A 4 -0.59 12.51 -7.81
C ARG A 4 -1.85 11.70 -8.07
N CYS A 5 -1.82 10.42 -7.71
CA CYS A 5 -2.93 9.52 -7.95
C CYS A 5 -3.37 8.87 -6.64
N GLN A 6 -4.60 8.35 -6.65
CA GLN A 6 -5.10 7.51 -5.59
C GLN A 6 -4.45 6.13 -5.70
N ALA A 7 -3.80 5.68 -4.62
CA ALA A 7 -3.17 4.37 -4.57
C ALA A 7 -3.65 3.63 -3.31
N PRO A 8 -4.60 2.68 -3.45
CA PRO A 8 -4.90 1.77 -2.36
C PRO A 8 -3.79 0.72 -2.20
N ILE A 9 -3.45 0.42 -0.94
CA ILE A 9 -2.53 -0.65 -0.56
C ILE A 9 -3.22 -1.57 0.45
N THR A 10 -3.01 -2.87 0.30
CA THR A 10 -3.52 -3.89 1.22
C THR A 10 -2.34 -4.62 1.82
N ILE A 11 -2.21 -4.56 3.14
CA ILE A 11 -1.13 -5.16 3.90
C ILE A 11 -1.71 -6.34 4.65
N GLY A 12 -1.09 -7.51 4.50
CA GLY A 12 -1.46 -8.72 5.22
C GLY A 12 -0.29 -9.23 6.05
N GLY A 13 -0.52 -10.38 6.68
CA GLY A 13 0.46 -11.02 7.55
C GLY A 13 0.27 -10.65 9.01
N THR A 14 1.29 -10.95 9.82
CA THR A 14 1.24 -10.77 11.27
C THR A 14 2.31 -9.78 11.69
N LEU A 15 1.88 -8.61 12.14
CA LEU A 15 2.76 -7.63 12.74
C LEU A 15 2.81 -7.84 14.26
N PRO A 16 3.99 -7.93 14.89
CA PRO A 16 4.08 -7.94 16.34
C PRO A 16 3.64 -6.59 16.92
N ALA A 17 2.91 -6.60 18.03
CA ALA A 17 2.41 -5.40 18.69
C ALA A 17 3.51 -4.38 19.03
N SER A 18 4.75 -4.84 19.27
CA SER A 18 5.91 -3.96 19.53
C SER A 18 6.32 -3.09 18.34
N LEU A 19 5.93 -3.45 17.11
CA LEU A 19 6.19 -2.67 15.90
C LEU A 19 4.96 -1.87 15.45
N LEU A 20 3.84 -1.99 16.17
CA LEU A 20 2.58 -1.40 15.76
C LEU A 20 2.62 0.12 15.80
N ASP A 21 3.14 0.70 16.88
CA ASP A 21 3.34 2.14 16.98
C ASP A 21 4.19 2.69 15.81
N ALA A 22 5.34 2.06 15.54
CA ALA A 22 6.21 2.48 14.44
C ALA A 22 5.50 2.39 13.09
N PHE A 23 4.71 1.34 12.87
CA PHE A 23 3.93 1.16 11.65
C PHE A 23 2.84 2.23 11.48
N ILE A 24 2.12 2.57 12.55
CA ILE A 24 1.11 3.64 12.56
C ILE A 24 1.77 4.99 12.30
N GLU A 25 2.94 5.26 12.88
CA GLU A 25 3.69 6.48 12.63
C GLU A 25 4.09 6.61 11.15
N THR A 26 4.61 5.54 10.53
CA THR A 26 4.93 5.53 9.08
C THR A 26 3.69 5.80 8.23
N ILE A 27 2.54 5.19 8.58
CA ILE A 27 1.28 5.41 7.88
C ILE A 27 0.82 6.87 7.99
N ARG A 28 0.97 7.48 9.17
CA ARG A 28 0.61 8.88 9.40
C ARG A 28 1.52 9.85 8.65
N ASP A 29 2.82 9.56 8.60
CA ASP A 29 3.81 10.37 7.87
C ASP A 29 3.52 10.38 6.36
N GLU A 30 3.19 9.22 5.80
CA GLU A 30 2.79 9.03 4.40
C GLU A 30 1.33 9.45 4.12
N GLY A 31 0.56 9.79 5.16
CA GLY A 31 -0.81 10.29 5.06
C GLY A 31 -1.85 9.26 4.60
N LEU A 32 -1.67 7.96 4.89
CA LEU A 32 -2.69 6.96 4.56
C LEU A 32 -3.77 6.85 5.65
N SER A 33 -4.98 6.48 5.21
CA SER A 33 -6.15 6.25 6.06
C SER A 33 -6.86 4.96 5.67
N THR A 34 -7.69 4.38 6.55
CA THR A 34 -8.53 3.20 6.21
C THR A 34 -9.66 3.55 5.23
N GLU A 35 -10.12 4.80 5.26
CA GLU A 35 -11.16 5.32 4.39
C GLU A 35 -10.65 6.51 3.55
N TRP A 36 -11.28 6.72 2.40
CA TRP A 36 -11.00 7.89 1.57
C TRP A 36 -11.45 9.15 2.31
N ASP A 37 -10.61 10.18 2.33
CA ASP A 37 -10.91 11.49 2.95
C ASP A 37 -10.97 11.48 4.50
N CYS A 38 -10.70 10.34 5.14
CA CYS A 38 -10.59 10.28 6.60
C CYS A 38 -9.28 10.89 7.11
N THR A 39 -9.36 11.61 8.23
CA THR A 39 -8.21 12.26 8.86
C THR A 39 -7.51 11.29 9.82
N GLY A 40 -6.58 10.52 9.28
CA GLY A 40 -5.62 9.73 10.06
C GLY A 40 -6.02 8.28 10.33
N PHE A 41 -5.01 7.53 10.76
CA PHE A 41 -5.08 6.10 11.07
C PHE A 41 -4.72 5.87 12.55
N ASP A 42 -5.41 4.96 13.24
CA ASP A 42 -5.15 4.59 14.62
C ASP A 42 -5.13 3.07 14.81
N ALA A 43 -4.57 2.60 15.92
CA ALA A 43 -4.51 1.17 16.24
C ALA A 43 -5.90 0.54 16.36
N SER A 44 -6.92 1.31 16.72
CA SER A 44 -8.31 0.80 16.79
C SER A 44 -8.92 0.50 15.42
N ASP A 45 -8.35 1.03 14.33
CA ASP A 45 -8.77 0.78 12.95
C ASP A 45 -8.16 -0.50 12.36
N LEU A 46 -7.27 -1.17 13.11
CA LEU A 46 -6.64 -2.41 12.66
C LEU A 46 -7.64 -3.56 12.72
N PRO A 47 -7.83 -4.28 11.61
CA PRO A 47 -8.58 -5.52 11.64
C PRO A 47 -7.85 -6.59 12.47
N GLU A 48 -8.57 -7.27 13.34
CA GLU A 48 -8.00 -8.27 14.25
C GLU A 48 -7.54 -9.56 13.53
N ASN A 49 -8.19 -9.93 12.42
CA ASN A 49 -7.94 -11.18 11.68
C ASN A 49 -8.03 -11.02 10.15
N ASP A 50 -8.06 -9.80 9.64
CA ASP A 50 -8.21 -9.51 8.22
C ASP A 50 -7.04 -8.70 7.69
N ALA A 51 -6.91 -8.64 6.35
CA ALA A 51 -5.90 -7.80 5.73
C ALA A 51 -6.24 -6.31 5.94
N LEU A 52 -5.25 -5.54 6.37
CA LEU A 52 -5.39 -4.10 6.53
C LEU A 52 -5.42 -3.43 5.16
N ARG A 53 -6.50 -2.72 4.85
CA ARG A 53 -6.61 -1.93 3.63
C ARG A 53 -6.44 -0.45 3.96
N LEU A 54 -5.43 0.16 3.36
CA LEU A 54 -5.15 1.58 3.47
C LEU A 54 -5.34 2.24 2.11
N MET A 55 -5.82 3.47 2.15
CA MET A 55 -6.17 4.28 0.99
C MET A 55 -5.50 5.63 1.16
N ALA A 56 -4.67 5.99 0.19
CA ALA A 56 -3.95 7.24 0.18
C ALA A 56 -4.37 8.07 -1.02
N ASN A 57 -4.70 9.33 -0.73
CA ASN A 57 -4.94 10.34 -1.74
C ASN A 57 -3.62 11.07 -2.01
N GLU A 58 -3.45 11.54 -3.25
CA GLU A 58 -2.34 12.40 -3.61
C GLU A 58 -0.92 11.79 -3.56
N VAL A 59 -0.81 10.47 -3.76
CA VAL A 59 0.48 9.77 -3.71
C VAL A 59 1.34 10.14 -4.91
N ALA A 60 2.50 10.74 -4.66
CA ALA A 60 3.45 11.08 -5.70
C ALA A 60 3.96 9.80 -6.37
N TRP A 61 3.79 9.67 -7.69
CA TRP A 61 4.18 8.48 -8.46
C TRP A 61 3.47 7.18 -8.02
N GLY A 62 2.45 7.28 -7.17
CA GLY A 62 1.72 6.14 -6.63
C GLY A 62 2.54 5.20 -5.74
N ARG A 63 3.73 5.59 -5.26
CA ARG A 63 4.67 4.74 -4.51
C ARG A 63 4.83 5.23 -3.06
N PHE A 64 5.02 4.30 -2.14
CA PHE A 64 5.24 4.56 -0.72
C PHE A 64 6.62 4.03 -0.33
N ASP A 65 7.65 4.88 -0.34
CA ASP A 65 9.02 4.38 -0.21
C ASP A 65 9.29 3.82 1.20
N ASP A 66 8.94 4.60 2.23
CA ASP A 66 9.11 4.24 3.63
C ASP A 66 8.21 3.07 4.03
N LEU A 67 6.94 3.07 3.62
CA LEU A 67 6.00 2.00 3.94
C LEU A 67 6.37 0.68 3.25
N GLU A 68 6.75 0.72 1.96
CA GLU A 68 7.19 -0.48 1.22
C GLU A 68 8.49 -1.04 1.82
N ALA A 69 9.45 -0.17 2.18
CA ALA A 69 10.68 -0.58 2.85
C ALA A 69 10.41 -1.24 4.21
N PHE A 70 9.53 -0.67 5.03
CA PHE A 70 9.11 -1.25 6.31
C PHE A 70 8.52 -2.65 6.11
N CYS A 71 7.62 -2.81 5.14
CA CYS A 71 7.02 -4.10 4.84
C CYS A 71 8.06 -5.15 4.38
N ILE A 72 9.05 -4.74 3.58
CA ILE A 72 10.12 -5.64 3.12
C ILE A 72 11.02 -6.08 4.30
N VAL A 73 11.44 -5.13 5.15
CA VAL A 73 12.27 -5.39 6.33
C VAL A 73 11.58 -6.36 7.28
N HIS A 74 10.29 -6.17 7.51
CA HIS A 74 9.49 -6.99 8.42
C HIS A 74 8.83 -8.20 7.75
N ARG A 75 9.11 -8.44 6.45
CA ARG A 75 8.55 -9.55 5.66
C ARG A 75 7.02 -9.60 5.67
N LEU A 76 6.38 -8.44 5.68
CA LEU A 76 4.93 -8.29 5.64
C LEU A 76 4.47 -8.34 4.18
N PRO A 77 3.62 -9.30 3.80
CA PRO A 77 3.05 -9.31 2.47
C PRO A 77 2.17 -8.06 2.26
N PHE A 78 2.34 -7.39 1.13
CA PHE A 78 1.52 -6.25 0.76
C PHE A 78 1.16 -6.29 -0.73
N ALA A 79 0.03 -5.68 -1.07
CA ALA A 79 -0.44 -5.53 -2.43
C ALA A 79 -0.84 -4.08 -2.65
N ARG A 80 -0.04 -3.33 -3.41
CA ARG A 80 -0.34 -1.96 -3.83
C ARG A 80 -0.96 -1.96 -5.22
N TRP A 81 -2.00 -1.17 -5.39
CA TRP A 81 -2.56 -0.87 -6.70
C TRP A 81 -2.37 0.62 -7.01
N SER A 82 -1.85 0.92 -8.19
CA SER A 82 -1.75 2.27 -8.70
C SER A 82 -2.59 2.37 -9.97
N GLY A 83 -3.60 3.24 -9.93
CA GLY A 83 -4.45 3.48 -11.10
C GLY A 83 -3.65 4.09 -12.24
N ALA A 84 -3.95 3.74 -13.49
CA ALA A 84 -3.31 4.37 -14.64
C ALA A 84 -3.65 5.87 -14.66
N CYS A 85 -2.62 6.71 -14.80
CA CYS A 85 -2.83 8.11 -15.13
C CYS A 85 -2.43 8.35 -16.59
N LEU A 86 -3.43 8.69 -17.41
CA LEU A 86 -3.28 8.89 -18.85
C LEU A 86 -2.19 9.94 -19.15
N GLY A 87 -1.06 9.48 -19.69
CA GLY A 87 0.08 10.33 -20.05
C GLY A 87 1.20 10.42 -19.01
N ALA A 88 1.03 9.83 -17.82
CA ALA A 88 2.06 9.81 -16.78
C ALA A 88 2.56 8.38 -16.47
N PHE A 89 1.68 7.44 -16.16
CA PHE A 89 2.05 6.04 -15.88
C PHE A 89 0.88 5.06 -16.09
N ASP A 90 1.21 3.82 -16.46
CA ASP A 90 0.22 2.74 -16.65
C ASP A 90 -0.25 2.17 -15.30
N ALA A 91 -1.37 1.46 -15.30
CA ALA A 91 -1.88 0.83 -14.09
C ALA A 91 -0.96 -0.33 -13.69
N VAL A 92 -0.37 -0.22 -12.52
CA VAL A 92 0.57 -1.22 -11.99
C VAL A 92 0.04 -1.76 -10.68
N ARG A 93 0.10 -3.09 -10.53
CA ARG A 93 -0.12 -3.77 -9.26
C ARG A 93 1.20 -4.34 -8.78
N VAL A 94 1.65 -3.92 -7.61
CA VAL A 94 2.83 -4.48 -6.95
C VAL A 94 2.36 -5.40 -5.85
N VAL A 95 2.81 -6.65 -5.86
CA VAL A 95 2.50 -7.63 -4.82
C VAL A 95 3.79 -8.18 -4.26
N PHE A 96 3.93 -8.06 -2.95
CA PHE A 96 4.99 -8.67 -2.17
C PHE A 96 4.38 -9.73 -1.25
N THR A 97 4.95 -10.93 -1.24
CA THR A 97 4.40 -12.09 -0.51
C THR A 97 5.09 -12.34 0.83
N GLY A 98 5.96 -11.43 1.31
CA GLY A 98 6.70 -11.59 2.57
C GLY A 98 7.96 -12.46 2.45
N GLY A 99 8.20 -13.07 1.30
CA GLY A 99 9.44 -13.80 1.00
C GLY A 99 9.58 -14.02 -0.49
N GLY A 100 10.66 -13.51 -1.08
CA GLY A 100 10.94 -13.59 -2.51
C GLY A 100 11.06 -12.22 -3.18
N ASP A 101 10.94 -12.22 -4.51
CA ASP A 101 11.04 -11.04 -5.37
C ASP A 101 9.73 -10.25 -5.40
N LEU A 102 9.82 -8.92 -5.61
CA LEU A 102 8.67 -8.04 -5.76
C LEU A 102 7.96 -8.33 -7.09
N ASN A 103 6.77 -8.90 -7.04
CA ASN A 103 6.04 -9.21 -8.25
C ASN A 103 5.29 -7.97 -8.74
N ILE A 104 5.84 -7.33 -9.76
CA ILE A 104 5.25 -6.17 -10.42
C ILE A 104 4.42 -6.67 -11.60
N MET A 105 3.10 -6.62 -11.46
CA MET A 105 2.16 -6.92 -12.52
C MET A 105 1.76 -5.62 -13.22
N PRO A 106 2.30 -5.31 -14.43
CA PRO A 106 1.68 -4.32 -15.31
C PRO A 106 0.32 -4.87 -15.78
N ARG A 107 -0.62 -3.99 -16.15
CA ARG A 107 -2.01 -4.29 -16.58
C ARG A 107 -2.28 -5.75 -16.94
N ALA A 108 -3.34 -6.31 -16.35
CA ALA A 108 -3.98 -7.50 -16.86
C ALA A 108 -4.23 -7.34 -18.36
N THR A 109 -3.33 -7.88 -19.19
CA THR A 109 -3.67 -8.31 -20.52
C THR A 109 -4.81 -9.27 -20.30
N THR A 110 -6.00 -8.85 -20.74
CA THR A 110 -7.16 -9.71 -20.93
C THR A 110 -6.65 -11.08 -21.35
N ILE A 111 -6.78 -12.08 -20.47
CA ILE A 111 -6.89 -13.46 -20.91
C ILE A 111 -8.17 -13.45 -21.74
N MET A 112 -8.01 -13.25 -23.05
CA MET A 112 -9.04 -13.54 -24.03
C MET A 112 -9.28 -15.04 -23.91
N CYS A 113 -10.43 -15.42 -23.34
CA CYS A 113 -11.03 -16.72 -23.59
C CYS A 113 -11.44 -16.82 -25.06
#